data_AF-A0A1F9GII7-F1
#
_entry.id   AF-A0A1F9GII7-F1
#
_cell.length_a   1.000
_cell.length_b   1.000
_cell.length_c   1.000
_cell.angle_alpha   90.00
_cell.angle_beta   90.00
_cell.angle_gamma   90.00
#
_symmetry.space_group_name_H-M   'P 1'
#
loop_
_entity.id
_entity.type
_entity.pdbx_description
1 polymer ?
#
loop_
_entity_poly.entity_id
_entity_poly.type
_entity_poly.pdbx_seq_one_letter_code
_entity_poly.pdbx_strand_id
1 'polypeptide(L)'
;MKIEERKRAVELRGKGLTYPEIGKILGVGRGTLSYWLRSISYTPCQETLNRRRESSIRNGLKLRQRKIERVAKIKEEAKREINALSYEALKLLGTMAYWCEGSKSNDSLVKFTNSEETLIELMMKWFRLVCKVPEGKFRIHVRVHPDEDVDKIRRHWSKVTSVPLSQFYKTTIKVSESGGLRPNKLPYGIVSIAICDTNLFCHIKGWTEGLLKGVEKFSKE
;
A
#
# COMPACT_ATOMS: atom_id res chain seq x y z
N MET A 1 17.29 -61.07 11.44
CA MET A 1 17.40 -59.62 11.13
C MET A 1 16.03 -58.94 11.07
N LYS A 2 15.16 -59.27 10.11
CA LYS A 2 13.88 -58.57 9.89
C LYS A 2 12.88 -58.57 11.07
N ILE A 3 12.91 -59.60 11.94
CA ILE A 3 12.01 -59.69 13.10
C ILE A 3 12.40 -58.69 14.19
N GLU A 4 13.71 -58.53 14.43
CA GLU A 4 14.22 -57.65 15.47
C GLU A 4 14.07 -56.16 15.08
N GLU A 5 14.33 -55.86 13.81
CA GLU A 5 14.06 -54.55 13.23
C GLU A 5 12.57 -54.19 13.28
N ARG A 6 11.69 -55.16 13.05
CA ARG A 6 10.24 -54.97 13.16
C ARG A 6 9.83 -54.65 14.60
N LYS A 7 10.31 -55.41 15.60
CA LYS A 7 10.03 -55.15 17.01
C LYS A 7 10.49 -53.75 17.42
N ARG A 8 11.71 -53.38 17.04
CA ARG A 8 12.26 -52.04 17.32
C ARG A 8 11.47 -50.94 16.62
N ALA A 9 10.98 -51.18 15.40
CA ALA A 9 10.10 -50.23 14.70
C ALA A 9 8.77 -50.04 15.44
N VAL A 10 8.18 -51.10 16.02
CA VAL A 10 6.95 -51.01 16.84
C VAL A 10 7.19 -50.15 18.08
N GLU A 11 8.29 -50.37 18.79
CA GLU A 11 8.65 -49.60 19.98
C GLU A 11 8.86 -48.11 19.66
N LEU A 12 9.63 -47.81 18.62
CA LEU A 12 9.86 -46.43 18.18
C LEU A 12 8.56 -45.76 17.71
N ARG A 13 7.65 -46.52 17.09
CA ARG A 13 6.32 -46.02 16.71
C ARG A 13 5.45 -45.71 17.92
N GLY A 14 5.47 -46.56 18.94
CA GLY A 14 4.80 -46.35 20.23
C GLY A 14 5.33 -45.13 21.00
N LYS A 15 6.63 -44.85 20.86
CA LYS A 15 7.27 -43.61 21.35
C LYS A 15 6.91 -42.35 20.55
N GLY A 16 6.08 -42.47 19.51
CA GLY A 16 5.55 -41.35 18.75
C GLY A 16 6.45 -40.83 17.63
N LEU A 17 7.36 -41.65 17.12
CA LEU A 17 8.17 -41.32 15.94
C LEU A 17 7.43 -41.61 14.62
N THR A 18 7.72 -40.82 13.61
CA THR A 18 7.19 -40.94 12.24
C THR A 18 7.95 -41.99 11.43
N TYR A 19 7.35 -42.50 10.36
CA TYR A 19 8.02 -43.46 9.47
C TYR A 19 9.37 -42.93 8.91
N PRO A 20 9.51 -41.66 8.47
CA PRO A 20 10.81 -41.13 8.08
C PRO A 20 11.86 -41.14 9.21
N GLU A 21 11.46 -40.91 10.46
CA GLU A 21 12.38 -40.93 11.61
C GLU A 21 12.81 -42.35 11.94
N ILE A 22 11.86 -43.29 11.99
CA ILE A 22 12.15 -44.71 12.21
C ILE A 22 13.03 -45.26 11.09
N GLY A 23 12.75 -44.88 9.84
CA GLY A 23 13.54 -45.28 8.67
C GLY A 23 14.97 -44.76 8.72
N LYS A 24 15.19 -43.53 9.22
CA LYS A 24 16.54 -43.00 9.44
C LYS A 24 17.30 -43.75 10.54
N ILE A 25 16.61 -44.16 11.61
CA ILE A 25 17.22 -44.87 12.73
C ILE A 25 17.57 -46.33 12.36
N LEU A 26 16.68 -47.00 11.63
CA LEU A 26 16.82 -48.43 11.31
C LEU A 26 17.39 -48.72 9.92
N GLY A 27 17.54 -47.70 9.05
CA GLY A 27 17.95 -47.89 7.66
C GLY A 27 16.90 -48.58 6.77
N VAL A 28 15.63 -48.62 7.22
CA VAL A 28 14.55 -49.36 6.56
C VAL A 28 13.71 -48.43 5.68
N GLY A 29 13.38 -48.89 4.47
CA GLY A 29 12.54 -48.16 3.52
C GLY A 29 11.10 -47.95 4.01
N ARG A 30 10.47 -46.86 3.55
CA ARG A 30 9.10 -46.47 3.95
C ARG A 30 8.05 -47.55 3.65
N GLY A 31 8.18 -48.30 2.56
CA GLY A 31 7.26 -49.38 2.20
C GLY A 31 7.26 -50.51 3.23
N THR A 32 8.44 -50.91 3.70
CA THR A 32 8.60 -51.92 4.74
C THR A 32 8.03 -51.46 6.08
N LEU A 33 8.30 -50.21 6.48
CA LEU A 33 7.72 -49.63 7.69
C LEU A 33 6.20 -49.52 7.62
N SER A 34 5.65 -49.17 6.45
CA SER A 34 4.20 -49.11 6.24
C SER A 34 3.54 -50.47 6.39
N TYR A 35 4.19 -51.54 5.91
CA TYR A 35 3.70 -52.91 6.09
C TYR A 35 3.79 -53.35 7.55
N TRP A 36 4.92 -53.09 8.22
CA TRP A 36 5.16 -53.51 9.61
C TRP A 36 4.29 -52.79 10.64
N LEU A 37 4.02 -51.50 10.42
CA LEU A 37 3.38 -50.62 11.39
C LEU A 37 1.91 -50.33 11.05
N ARG A 38 1.34 -51.00 10.04
CA ARG A 38 -0.02 -50.77 9.53
C ARG A 38 -1.10 -50.79 10.63
N SER A 39 -0.97 -51.71 11.58
CA SER A 39 -1.96 -51.93 12.64
C SER A 39 -1.66 -51.17 13.93
N ILE A 40 -0.65 -50.29 13.95
CA ILE A 40 -0.23 -49.58 15.16
C ILE A 40 -0.75 -48.14 15.11
N SER A 41 -1.51 -47.75 16.14
CA SER A 41 -1.98 -46.38 16.30
C SER A 41 -0.80 -45.42 16.46
N TYR A 42 -0.99 -44.17 16.02
CA TYR A 42 0.08 -43.18 16.02
C TYR A 42 -0.32 -41.92 16.76
N THR A 43 0.43 -41.64 17.82
CA THR A 43 0.37 -40.40 18.58
C THR A 43 1.77 -39.77 18.55
N PRO A 44 1.95 -38.55 18.00
CA PRO A 44 3.27 -37.91 17.92
C PRO A 44 3.81 -37.57 19.32
N CYS A 45 5.10 -37.78 19.55
CA CYS A 45 5.77 -37.23 20.74
C CYS A 45 6.04 -35.72 20.60
N GLN A 46 6.36 -35.07 21.73
CA GLN A 46 6.59 -33.62 21.77
C GLN A 46 7.72 -33.17 20.83
N GLU A 47 8.80 -33.94 20.71
CA GLU A 47 9.90 -33.64 19.77
C GLU A 47 9.44 -33.66 18.31
N THR A 48 8.57 -34.60 17.95
CA THR A 48 7.97 -34.67 16.61
C THR A 48 7.03 -33.48 16.36
N LEU A 49 6.25 -33.07 17.36
CA LEU A 49 5.40 -31.87 17.29
C LEU A 49 6.24 -30.60 17.13
N ASN A 50 7.32 -30.45 17.92
CA ASN A 50 8.23 -29.31 17.85
C ASN A 50 8.89 -29.21 16.47
N ARG A 51 9.43 -30.32 15.94
CA ARG A 51 10.03 -30.36 14.59
C ARG A 51 9.02 -30.01 13.49
N ARG A 52 7.77 -30.47 13.60
CA ARG A 52 6.69 -30.09 12.67
C ARG A 52 6.40 -28.59 12.74
N ARG A 53 6.33 -28.03 13.95
CA ARG A 53 6.11 -26.59 14.17
C ARG A 53 7.26 -25.76 13.60
N GLU A 54 8.50 -26.13 13.87
CA GLU A 54 9.70 -25.47 13.33
C GLU A 54 9.74 -25.53 11.80
N SER A 55 9.45 -26.69 11.22
CA SER A 55 9.36 -26.86 9.76
C SER A 55 8.25 -25.99 9.16
N SER A 56 7.09 -25.93 9.80
CA SER A 56 5.98 -25.06 9.40
C SER A 56 6.37 -23.58 9.46
N ILE A 57 7.00 -23.12 10.54
CA ILE A 57 7.50 -21.74 10.69
C ILE A 57 8.53 -21.45 9.59
N ARG A 58 9.52 -22.32 9.40
CA ARG A 58 10.57 -22.16 8.38
C ARG A 58 10.00 -22.06 6.97
N ASN A 59 9.06 -22.94 6.64
CA ASN A 59 8.38 -22.92 5.34
C ASN A 59 7.54 -21.65 5.18
N GLY A 60 6.84 -21.22 6.23
CA GLY A 60 6.09 -19.96 6.26
C GLY A 60 6.99 -18.75 6.01
N LEU A 61 8.14 -18.67 6.68
CA LEU A 61 9.14 -17.61 6.47
C LEU A 61 9.70 -17.64 5.04
N LYS A 62 10.03 -18.83 4.51
CA LYS A 62 10.52 -18.97 3.13
C LYS A 62 9.48 -18.54 2.09
N LEU A 63 8.21 -18.89 2.28
CA LEU A 63 7.12 -18.46 1.41
C LEU A 63 6.90 -16.94 1.50
N ARG A 64 6.94 -16.37 2.72
CA ARG A 64 6.84 -14.92 2.93
C ARG A 64 7.99 -14.19 2.24
N GLN A 65 9.22 -14.68 2.39
CA GLN A 65 10.40 -14.08 1.76
C GLN A 65 10.30 -14.11 0.22
N ARG A 66 9.95 -15.26 -0.36
CA ARG A 66 9.69 -15.38 -1.81
C ARG A 66 8.59 -14.44 -2.28
N LYS A 67 7.53 -14.24 -1.48
CA LYS A 67 6.45 -13.29 -1.80
C LYS A 67 6.97 -11.85 -1.79
N ILE A 68 7.77 -11.46 -0.78
CA ILE A 68 8.37 -10.13 -0.69
C ILE A 68 9.26 -9.87 -1.92
N GLU A 69 10.14 -10.81 -2.25
CA GLU A 69 11.04 -10.71 -3.42
C GLU A 69 10.27 -10.62 -4.74
N ARG A 70 9.25 -11.48 -4.93
CA ARG A 70 8.40 -11.43 -6.11
C ARG A 70 7.68 -10.10 -6.24
N VAL A 71 7.09 -9.60 -5.16
CA VAL A 71 6.37 -8.31 -5.17
C VAL A 71 7.33 -7.15 -5.42
N ALA A 72 8.52 -7.16 -4.80
CA ALA A 72 9.54 -6.15 -5.03
C ALA A 72 9.97 -6.14 -6.50
N LYS A 73 10.24 -7.31 -7.09
CA LYS A 73 10.61 -7.45 -8.50
C LYS A 73 9.53 -6.89 -9.44
N ILE A 74 8.28 -7.31 -9.25
CA ILE A 74 7.14 -6.80 -10.07
C ILE A 74 7.03 -5.28 -9.96
N LYS A 75 7.16 -4.73 -8.74
CA LYS A 75 7.10 -3.28 -8.53
C LYS A 75 8.25 -2.55 -9.23
N GLU A 76 9.47 -3.06 -9.15
CA GLU A 76 10.63 -2.44 -9.80
C GLU A 76 10.56 -2.54 -11.33
N GLU A 77 10.06 -3.64 -11.87
CA GLU A 77 9.81 -3.78 -13.31
C GLU A 77 8.73 -2.79 -13.77
N ALA A 78 7.57 -2.75 -13.11
CA ALA A 78 6.49 -1.84 -13.45
C ALA A 78 6.87 -0.35 -13.31
N LYS A 79 7.71 0.01 -12.33
CA LYS A 79 8.25 1.37 -12.19
C LYS A 79 9.04 1.82 -13.43
N ARG A 80 9.75 0.91 -14.09
CA ARG A 80 10.56 1.20 -15.28
C ARG A 80 9.72 1.34 -16.55
N GLU A 81 8.47 0.87 -16.54
CA GLU A 81 7.55 1.06 -17.66
C GLU A 81 7.10 2.53 -17.78
N ILE A 82 7.08 3.26 -16.66
CA ILE A 82 6.77 4.69 -16.63
C ILE A 82 8.07 5.50 -16.60
N ASN A 83 8.45 6.05 -17.76
CA ASN A 83 9.62 6.92 -17.92
C ASN A 83 9.25 8.40 -17.63
N ALA A 84 10.00 9.33 -18.22
CA ALA A 84 9.71 10.76 -18.12
C ALA A 84 8.29 11.07 -18.61
N LEU A 85 7.54 11.84 -17.81
CA LEU A 85 6.22 12.31 -18.18
C LEU A 85 6.35 13.42 -19.22
N SER A 86 5.69 13.27 -20.37
CA SER A 86 5.53 14.36 -21.32
C SER A 86 4.62 15.45 -20.76
N TYR A 87 4.63 16.61 -21.41
CA TYR A 87 3.72 17.70 -21.06
C TYR A 87 2.25 17.29 -21.20
N GLU A 88 1.92 16.54 -22.26
CA GLU A 88 0.59 16.00 -22.55
C GLU A 88 0.17 15.00 -21.47
N ALA A 89 1.07 14.10 -21.06
CA ALA A 89 0.81 13.15 -19.99
C ALA A 89 0.52 13.87 -18.67
N LEU A 90 1.34 14.87 -18.30
CA LEU A 90 1.11 15.68 -17.11
C LEU A 90 -0.24 16.41 -17.18
N LYS A 91 -0.61 16.97 -18.34
CA LYS A 91 -1.89 17.64 -18.55
C LYS A 91 -3.06 16.70 -18.29
N LEU A 92 -3.04 15.49 -18.85
CA LEU A 92 -4.10 14.49 -18.67
C LEU A 92 -4.16 13.99 -17.23
N LEU A 93 -3.02 13.66 -16.62
CA LEU A 93 -2.93 13.19 -15.22
C LEU A 93 -3.51 14.21 -14.24
N GLY A 94 -3.11 15.48 -14.35
CA GLY A 94 -3.63 16.52 -13.48
C GLY A 94 -5.11 16.83 -13.71
N THR A 95 -5.58 16.75 -14.96
CA THR A 95 -7.02 16.87 -15.27
C THR A 95 -7.80 15.74 -14.61
N MET A 96 -7.31 14.49 -14.67
CA MET A 96 -7.99 13.35 -14.03
C MET A 96 -7.96 13.42 -12.52
N ALA A 97 -6.80 13.74 -11.93
CA ALA A 97 -6.69 13.95 -10.50
C ALA A 97 -7.67 15.03 -10.02
N TYR A 98 -7.75 16.16 -10.74
CA TYR A 98 -8.73 17.21 -10.41
C TYR A 98 -10.18 16.73 -10.58
N TRP A 99 -10.49 15.94 -11.60
CA TRP A 99 -11.85 15.42 -11.78
C TRP A 99 -12.30 14.49 -10.63
N CYS A 100 -11.37 13.71 -10.08
CA CYS A 100 -11.60 12.79 -8.97
C CYS A 100 -11.64 13.48 -7.59
N GLU A 101 -10.67 14.36 -7.30
CA GLU A 101 -10.42 14.91 -5.95
C GLU A 101 -10.64 16.43 -5.87
N GLY A 102 -10.87 17.10 -7.00
CA GLY A 102 -11.15 18.51 -7.08
C GLY A 102 -12.58 18.85 -6.64
N SER A 103 -12.73 20.05 -6.08
CA SER A 103 -14.02 20.57 -5.64
C SER A 103 -14.89 20.96 -6.82
N LYS A 104 -16.18 20.61 -6.75
CA LYS A 104 -17.23 20.96 -7.72
C LYS A 104 -18.29 21.89 -7.12
N SER A 105 -18.04 22.43 -5.92
CA SER A 105 -19.05 23.16 -5.16
C SER A 105 -19.12 24.65 -5.48
N ASN A 106 -18.11 25.22 -6.13
CA ASN A 106 -18.06 26.64 -6.45
C ASN A 106 -17.27 26.87 -7.73
N ASP A 107 -17.96 27.37 -8.76
CA ASP A 107 -17.40 27.57 -10.10
C ASP A 107 -16.40 28.74 -10.20
N SER A 108 -16.25 29.53 -9.13
CA SER A 108 -15.25 30.62 -9.03
C SER A 108 -13.96 30.21 -8.31
N LEU A 109 -13.91 28.99 -7.76
CA LEU A 109 -12.82 28.53 -6.91
C LEU A 109 -12.31 27.16 -7.36
N VAL A 110 -11.10 27.15 -7.89
CA VAL A 110 -10.37 25.90 -8.12
C VAL A 110 -9.81 25.44 -6.79
N LYS A 111 -10.32 24.32 -6.28
CA LYS A 111 -9.89 23.76 -4.99
C LYS A 111 -9.56 22.29 -5.12
N PHE A 112 -8.39 21.89 -4.64
CA PHE A 112 -7.92 20.51 -4.60
C PHE A 112 -7.52 20.15 -3.17
N THR A 113 -8.05 19.06 -2.62
CA THR A 113 -7.82 18.68 -1.21
C THR A 113 -7.26 17.26 -1.13
N ASN A 114 -6.14 17.07 -0.44
CA ASN A 114 -5.63 15.73 -0.17
C ASN A 114 -4.73 15.73 1.08
N SER A 115 -4.34 14.54 1.53
CA SER A 115 -3.40 14.35 2.65
C SER A 115 -2.09 13.69 2.23
N GLU A 116 -2.02 13.17 1.00
CA GLU A 116 -0.83 12.50 0.48
C GLU A 116 0.12 13.52 -0.18
N GLU A 117 1.38 13.51 0.24
CA GLU A 117 2.38 14.51 -0.14
C GLU A 117 2.66 14.48 -1.66
N THR A 118 2.87 13.29 -2.23
CA THR A 118 3.30 13.17 -3.64
C THR A 118 2.21 13.61 -4.63
N LEU A 119 0.94 13.41 -4.29
CA LEU A 119 -0.21 13.88 -5.07
C LEU A 119 -0.34 15.40 -5.00
N ILE A 120 -0.09 15.99 -3.83
CA ILE A 120 -0.07 17.46 -3.68
C ILE A 120 1.09 18.05 -4.51
N GLU A 121 2.28 17.44 -4.48
CA GLU A 121 3.41 17.87 -5.32
C GLU A 121 3.07 17.77 -6.82
N LEU A 122 2.45 16.67 -7.26
CA LEU A 122 2.00 16.49 -8.63
C LEU A 122 1.03 17.60 -9.03
N MET A 123 0.03 17.89 -8.19
CA MET A 123 -0.95 18.94 -8.48
C MET A 123 -0.33 20.33 -8.51
N MET A 124 0.60 20.64 -7.60
CA MET A 124 1.32 21.91 -7.63
C MET A 124 2.15 22.06 -8.92
N LYS A 125 2.83 20.99 -9.38
CA LYS A 125 3.52 20.99 -10.67
C LYS A 125 2.55 21.19 -11.83
N TRP A 126 1.40 20.53 -11.82
CA TRP A 126 0.38 20.70 -12.86
C TRP A 126 -0.19 22.12 -12.89
N PHE A 127 -0.52 22.71 -11.73
CA PHE A 127 -1.00 24.09 -11.65
C PHE A 127 0.03 25.10 -12.18
N ARG A 128 1.31 24.92 -11.84
CA ARG A 128 2.40 25.81 -12.30
C ARG A 128 2.72 25.62 -13.79
N LEU A 129 2.92 24.39 -14.21
CA LEU A 129 3.47 24.08 -15.53
C LEU A 129 2.40 24.02 -16.62
N VAL A 130 1.24 23.44 -16.34
CA VAL A 130 0.16 23.25 -17.31
C VAL A 130 -0.87 24.37 -17.22
N CYS A 131 -1.35 24.68 -16.02
CA CYS A 131 -2.36 25.72 -15.83
C CYS A 131 -1.77 27.14 -15.80
N LYS A 132 -0.44 27.28 -15.72
CA LYS A 132 0.29 28.57 -15.68
C LYS A 132 -0.21 29.51 -14.58
N VAL A 133 -0.57 28.96 -13.43
CA VAL A 133 -1.09 29.74 -12.29
C VAL A 133 0.03 30.63 -11.72
N PRO A 134 -0.18 31.96 -11.59
CA PRO A 134 0.78 32.85 -10.94
C PRO A 134 0.97 32.50 -9.45
N GLU A 135 2.20 32.54 -8.94
CA GLU A 135 2.51 32.14 -7.56
C GLU A 135 1.68 32.89 -6.50
N GLY A 136 1.41 34.17 -6.73
CA GLY A 136 0.62 35.01 -5.83
C GLY A 136 -0.86 34.61 -5.72
N LYS A 137 -1.38 33.75 -6.61
CA LYS A 137 -2.76 33.24 -6.56
C LYS A 137 -2.93 32.02 -5.67
N PHE A 138 -1.86 31.29 -5.34
CA PHE A 138 -1.99 30.10 -4.49
C PHE A 138 -2.40 30.49 -3.07
N ARG A 139 -3.39 29.80 -2.54
CA ARG A 139 -3.76 29.85 -1.13
C ARG A 139 -3.82 28.45 -0.56
N ILE A 140 -3.22 28.25 0.60
CA ILE A 140 -3.17 26.94 1.24
C ILE A 140 -4.04 26.95 2.49
N HIS A 141 -4.91 25.96 2.62
CA HIS A 141 -5.73 25.75 3.81
C HIS A 141 -5.38 24.40 4.43
N VAL A 142 -4.92 24.42 5.68
CA VAL A 142 -4.60 23.21 6.43
C VAL A 142 -5.74 22.90 7.40
N ARG A 143 -6.13 21.63 7.46
CA ARG A 143 -7.06 21.08 8.45
C ARG A 143 -6.32 20.07 9.32
N VAL A 144 -6.35 20.28 10.62
CA VAL A 144 -5.66 19.44 11.61
C VAL A 144 -6.61 18.99 12.71
N HIS A 145 -6.19 18.03 13.50
CA HIS A 145 -6.85 17.63 14.74
C HIS A 145 -6.34 18.44 15.94
N PRO A 146 -7.10 18.48 17.06
CA PRO A 146 -6.73 19.27 18.24
C PRO A 146 -5.36 18.92 18.82
N ASP A 147 -4.96 17.65 18.76
CA ASP A 147 -3.72 17.14 19.37
C ASP A 147 -2.50 17.22 18.42
N GLU A 148 -2.52 18.12 17.45
CA GLU A 148 -1.50 18.24 16.41
C GLU A 148 -0.79 19.60 16.45
N ASP A 149 0.53 19.58 16.23
CA ASP A 149 1.34 20.78 16.14
C ASP A 149 1.07 21.51 14.82
N VAL A 150 0.16 22.50 14.89
CA VAL A 150 -0.28 23.32 13.77
C VAL A 150 0.90 23.93 13.01
N ASP A 151 1.89 24.46 13.73
CA ASP A 151 3.00 25.19 13.12
C ASP A 151 3.97 24.25 12.42
N LYS A 152 4.23 23.07 13.00
CA LYS A 152 4.98 22.01 12.33
C LYS A 152 4.29 21.57 11.03
N ILE A 153 2.97 21.36 11.06
CA ILE A 153 2.21 20.94 9.89
C ILE A 153 2.19 22.03 8.81
N ARG A 154 2.00 23.30 9.19
CA ARG A 154 2.06 24.43 8.24
C ARG A 154 3.43 24.53 7.57
N ARG A 155 4.52 24.43 8.33
CA ARG A 155 5.89 24.42 7.78
C ARG A 155 6.13 23.25 6.85
N HIS A 156 5.62 22.07 7.19
CA HIS A 156 5.69 20.90 6.34
C HIS A 156 5.00 21.14 4.99
N TRP A 157 3.74 21.59 4.99
CA TRP A 157 3.02 21.86 3.74
C TRP A 157 3.59 23.05 2.97
N SER A 158 4.17 24.04 3.64
CA SER A 158 4.89 25.13 2.97
C SER A 158 6.10 24.61 2.19
N LYS A 159 6.84 23.65 2.74
CA LYS A 159 7.94 22.97 2.05
C LYS A 159 7.43 22.16 0.85
N VAL A 160 6.42 21.30 1.05
CA VAL A 160 5.86 20.43 0.00
C VAL A 160 5.29 21.24 -1.17
N THR A 161 4.52 22.29 -0.87
CA THR A 161 3.88 23.13 -1.90
C THR A 161 4.81 24.20 -2.47
N SER A 162 5.92 24.51 -1.78
CA SER A 162 6.75 25.69 -2.04
C SER A 162 5.98 27.00 -2.02
N VAL A 163 4.92 27.09 -1.21
CA VAL A 163 4.12 28.30 -1.01
C VAL A 163 4.49 28.93 0.34
N PRO A 164 4.74 30.25 0.43
CA PRO A 164 5.12 30.89 1.69
C PRO A 164 3.95 30.89 2.69
N LEU A 165 4.27 30.83 3.99
CA LEU A 165 3.28 30.82 5.08
C LEU A 165 2.35 32.05 5.10
N SER A 166 2.75 33.16 4.49
CA SER A 166 1.92 34.36 4.32
C SER A 166 0.72 34.13 3.39
N GLN A 167 0.77 33.11 2.53
CA GLN A 167 -0.32 32.70 1.63
C GLN A 167 -1.17 31.57 2.23
N PHE A 168 -0.96 31.19 3.49
CA PHE A 168 -1.77 30.20 4.18
C PHE A 168 -2.97 30.87 4.85
N TYR A 169 -4.16 30.33 4.61
CA TYR A 169 -5.34 30.68 5.39
C TYR A 169 -5.22 30.19 6.84
N LYS A 170 -6.08 30.73 7.71
CA LYS A 170 -6.23 30.26 9.09
C LYS A 170 -6.48 28.74 9.11
N THR A 171 -5.63 28.01 9.83
CA THR A 171 -5.78 26.57 10.00
C THR A 171 -7.11 26.24 10.68
N THR A 172 -7.82 25.25 10.15
CA THR A 172 -9.05 24.75 10.78
C THR A 172 -8.72 23.57 11.68
N ILE A 173 -9.10 23.67 12.94
CA ILE A 173 -9.01 22.56 13.90
C ILE A 173 -10.33 21.78 13.83
N LYS A 174 -10.28 20.54 13.36
CA LYS A 174 -11.43 19.65 13.29
C LYS A 174 -11.58 18.91 14.61
N VAL A 175 -12.46 19.42 15.46
CA VAL A 175 -12.94 18.70 16.65
C VAL A 175 -13.81 17.55 16.18
N SER A 176 -13.52 16.33 16.62
CA SER A 176 -14.36 15.17 16.35
C SER A 176 -15.33 14.95 17.49
N GLU A 177 -16.63 14.91 17.19
CA GLU A 177 -17.69 14.60 18.18
C GLU A 177 -17.61 13.16 18.69
N SER A 178 -16.99 12.26 17.92
CA SER A 178 -16.74 10.87 18.30
C SER A 178 -15.37 10.74 18.97
N GLY A 179 -15.35 10.67 20.30
CA GLY A 179 -14.15 10.48 21.15
C GLY A 179 -13.45 9.12 21.03
N GLY A 180 -13.52 8.47 19.87
CA GLY A 180 -12.88 7.18 19.62
C GLY A 180 -11.42 7.31 19.19
N LEU A 181 -10.58 6.36 19.61
CA LEU A 181 -9.21 6.19 19.12
C LEU A 181 -9.22 5.99 17.60
N ARG A 182 -8.49 6.84 16.87
CA ARG A 182 -8.36 6.76 15.42
C ARG A 182 -7.13 5.92 15.07
N PRO A 183 -7.29 4.73 14.46
CA PRO A 183 -6.16 3.87 14.11
C PRO A 183 -5.25 4.46 13.02
N ASN A 184 -5.74 5.46 12.26
CA ASN A 184 -4.99 6.11 11.17
C ASN A 184 -4.87 7.62 11.42
N LYS A 185 -3.90 8.04 12.23
CA LYS A 185 -3.56 9.47 12.38
C LYS A 185 -2.83 9.95 11.13
N LEU A 186 -3.34 11.00 10.49
CA LEU A 186 -2.65 11.67 9.38
C LEU A 186 -1.55 12.55 9.97
N PRO A 187 -0.26 12.23 9.82
CA PRO A 187 0.82 12.93 10.53
C PRO A 187 0.90 14.43 10.23
N TYR A 188 0.36 14.85 9.07
CA TYR A 188 0.32 16.23 8.62
C TYR A 188 -1.09 16.76 8.33
N GLY A 189 -2.13 16.09 8.85
CA GLY A 189 -3.52 16.47 8.59
C GLY A 189 -3.89 16.42 7.09
N ILE A 190 -4.78 17.33 6.67
CA ILE A 190 -5.27 17.45 5.29
C ILE A 190 -4.96 18.87 4.79
N VAL A 191 -4.47 18.99 3.56
CA VAL A 191 -4.20 20.27 2.92
C VAL A 191 -5.16 20.51 1.76
N SER A 192 -5.57 21.76 1.57
CA SER A 192 -6.30 22.21 0.38
C SER A 192 -5.50 23.30 -0.34
N ILE A 193 -5.30 23.12 -1.63
CA ILE A 193 -4.86 24.16 -2.56
C ILE A 193 -6.10 24.89 -3.03
N ALA A 194 -6.10 26.22 -2.96
CA ALA A 194 -7.19 27.09 -3.39
C ALA A 194 -6.67 28.17 -4.33
N ILE A 195 -7.32 28.35 -5.47
CA ILE A 195 -7.00 29.34 -6.51
C ILE A 195 -8.32 30.00 -6.93
N CYS A 196 -8.48 31.28 -6.61
CA CYS A 196 -9.67 32.05 -7.01
C CYS A 196 -9.51 32.49 -8.47
N ASP A 197 -10.04 31.71 -9.39
CA ASP A 197 -9.96 31.95 -10.83
C ASP A 197 -11.06 31.18 -11.58
N THR A 198 -12.15 31.87 -11.92
CA THR A 198 -13.29 31.31 -12.64
C THR A 198 -12.91 30.82 -14.04
N ASN A 199 -12.04 31.54 -14.74
CA ASN A 199 -11.62 31.16 -16.09
C ASN A 199 -10.84 29.85 -16.07
N LEU A 200 -9.94 29.71 -15.09
CA LEU A 200 -9.21 28.46 -14.89
C LEU A 200 -10.16 27.31 -14.53
N PHE A 201 -11.14 27.53 -13.66
CA PHE A 201 -12.13 26.50 -13.33
C PHE A 201 -12.87 26.01 -14.58
N CYS A 202 -13.37 26.93 -15.40
CA CYS A 202 -14.02 26.61 -16.68
C CYS A 202 -13.08 25.87 -17.64
N HIS A 203 -11.81 26.27 -17.73
CA HIS A 203 -10.81 25.58 -18.55
C HIS A 203 -10.60 24.13 -18.11
N ILE A 204 -10.46 23.88 -16.81
CA ILE A 204 -10.27 22.52 -16.26
C ILE A 204 -11.51 21.66 -16.51
N LYS A 205 -12.72 22.24 -16.36
CA LYS A 205 -13.97 21.57 -16.70
C LYS A 205 -14.02 21.19 -18.18
N GLY A 206 -13.66 22.13 -19.06
CA GLY A 206 -13.58 21.87 -20.50
C GLY A 206 -12.57 20.77 -20.86
N TRP A 207 -11.41 20.71 -20.20
CA TRP A 207 -10.46 19.60 -20.37
C TRP A 207 -11.05 18.26 -19.90
N THR A 208 -11.83 18.26 -18.82
CA THR A 208 -12.48 17.05 -18.31
C THR A 208 -13.51 16.53 -19.31
N GLU A 209 -14.36 17.40 -19.84
CA GLU A 209 -15.32 17.06 -20.90
C GLU A 209 -14.64 16.56 -22.17
N GLY A 210 -13.55 17.23 -22.58
CA GLY A 210 -12.74 16.82 -23.73
C GLY A 210 -12.12 15.44 -23.56
N LEU A 211 -11.62 15.12 -22.35
CA LEU A 211 -11.08 13.80 -22.05
C LEU A 211 -12.16 12.72 -22.12
N LEU A 212 -13.35 12.95 -21.54
CA LEU A 212 -14.44 11.97 -21.57
C LEU A 212 -14.89 11.66 -23.01
N LYS A 213 -15.02 12.67 -23.87
CA LYS A 213 -15.27 12.48 -25.30
C LYS A 213 -14.16 11.71 -26.00
N GLY A 214 -12.90 11.92 -25.59
CA GLY A 214 -11.76 11.16 -26.10
C GLY A 214 -11.86 9.68 -25.75
N VAL A 215 -12.28 9.35 -24.52
CA VAL A 215 -12.50 7.97 -24.07
C VAL A 215 -13.60 7.28 -24.87
N GLU A 216 -14.71 7.96 -25.15
CA GLU A 216 -15.79 7.40 -25.99
C GLU A 216 -15.33 7.02 -27.40
N LYS A 217 -14.37 7.77 -27.94
CA LYS A 217 -13.78 7.53 -29.27
C LYS A 217 -12.62 6.54 -29.25
N PHE A 218 -12.16 6.12 -28.06
CA PHE A 218 -11.04 5.22 -27.91
C PHE A 218 -11.48 3.78 -28.21
N SER A 219 -11.42 3.40 -29.50
CA SER A 219 -11.48 2.00 -29.91
C SER A 219 -10.12 1.36 -29.66
N LYS A 220 -10.09 0.17 -29.05
CA LYS A 220 -8.89 -0.66 -29.00
C LYS A 220 -8.45 -0.97 -30.43
N GLU A 221 -7.28 -0.51 -30.82
CA GLU A 221 -6.47 -1.16 -31.86
C GLU A 221 -5.89 -2.48 -31.31
#